data_AF-A0A838KGM0-F1
#
_entry.id   AF-A0A838KGM0-F1
#
_cell.length_a   1.000
_cell.length_b   1.000
_cell.length_c   1.000
_cell.angle_alpha   90.00
_cell.angle_beta   90.00
_cell.angle_gamma   90.00
#
_symmetry.space_group_name_H-M   'P 1'
#
loop_
_entity.id
_entity.type
_entity.pdbx_description
1 polymer ?
#
loop_
_entity_poly.entity_id
_entity_poly.type
_entity_poly.pdbx_seq_one_letter_code
_entity_poly.pdbx_strand_id
1 'polypeptide(L)'
;MQVRRDKRTQMLAAGLEPYPAGFRRSARFADLLEQHAGLEPDEGSGTRVTVAGRVIFVRNTGKLCFARLREGDGAELQVMLSLDRAGERGLADWKALVDIGDLVGVDGEVVRSRRGELSVSADTWRTVAKAIRPLPGAHH
;
A
#
# COMPACT_ATOMS: atom_id res chain seq x y z
N MET A 1 -14.32 5.35 -15.01
CA MET A 1 -15.34 5.22 -13.94
C MET A 1 -15.93 3.82 -13.87
N GLN A 2 -16.40 3.24 -14.98
CA GLN A 2 -16.99 1.89 -15.01
C GLN A 2 -16.06 0.81 -14.43
N VAL A 3 -14.81 0.74 -14.91
CA VAL A 3 -13.80 -0.22 -14.43
C VAL A 3 -13.64 -0.23 -12.90
N ARG A 4 -13.62 0.94 -12.24
CA ARG A 4 -13.47 1.03 -10.78
C ARG A 4 -14.71 0.57 -10.03
N ARG A 5 -15.90 0.75 -10.63
CA ARG A 5 -17.16 0.20 -10.10
C ARG A 5 -17.18 -1.33 -10.25
N ASP A 6 -16.73 -1.84 -11.39
CA ASP A 6 -16.67 -3.28 -11.64
C ASP A 6 -15.70 -3.96 -10.67
N LYS A 7 -14.51 -3.37 -10.44
CA LYS A 7 -13.57 -3.83 -9.40
C LYS A 7 -14.20 -3.84 -8.01
N ARG A 8 -14.96 -2.81 -7.64
CA ARG A 8 -15.71 -2.80 -6.36
C ARG A 8 -16.71 -3.96 -6.29
N THR A 9 -17.43 -4.24 -7.37
CA THR A 9 -18.37 -5.37 -7.44
C THR A 9 -17.63 -6.71 -7.32
N GLN A 10 -16.48 -6.85 -8.00
CA GLN A 10 -15.62 -8.03 -7.89
C GLN A 10 -15.12 -8.24 -6.46
N MET A 11 -14.72 -7.18 -5.75
CA MET A 11 -14.32 -7.27 -4.34
C MET A 11 -15.45 -7.86 -3.49
N LEU A 12 -16.66 -7.30 -3.61
CA LEU A 12 -17.83 -7.77 -2.86
C LEU A 12 -18.14 -9.24 -3.17
N ALA A 13 -18.10 -9.63 -4.45
CA ALA A 13 -18.32 -11.02 -4.87
C ALA A 13 -17.26 -11.99 -4.32
N ALA A 14 -16.02 -11.51 -4.12
CA ALA A 14 -14.93 -12.26 -3.52
C ALA A 14 -14.93 -12.24 -1.97
N GLY A 15 -15.95 -11.63 -1.34
CA GLY A 15 -16.03 -11.47 0.12
C GLY A 15 -15.05 -10.43 0.69
N LEU A 16 -14.46 -9.59 -0.17
CA LEU A 16 -13.59 -8.50 0.23
C LEU A 16 -14.42 -7.23 0.43
N GLU A 17 -14.30 -6.61 1.61
CA GLU A 17 -15.03 -5.38 1.90
C GLU A 17 -14.28 -4.16 1.33
N PRO A 18 -14.88 -3.39 0.40
CA PRO A 18 -14.23 -2.21 -0.19
C PRO A 18 -14.20 -0.98 0.73
N TYR A 19 -14.95 -1.03 1.84
CA TYR A 19 -15.12 0.06 2.81
C TYR A 19 -15.24 -0.50 4.25
N PRO A 20 -14.24 -1.22 4.77
CA PRO A 20 -14.34 -1.85 6.09
C PRO A 20 -14.42 -0.80 7.20
N ALA A 21 -15.24 -1.08 8.21
CA ALA A 21 -15.28 -0.27 9.42
C ALA A 21 -14.07 -0.56 10.34
N GLY A 22 -13.58 0.47 11.03
CA GLY A 22 -12.68 0.29 12.16
C GLY A 22 -11.21 -0.04 11.85
N PHE A 23 -10.69 0.32 10.67
CA PHE A 23 -9.26 0.21 10.41
C PHE A 23 -8.44 1.06 11.40
N ARG A 24 -7.46 0.45 12.08
CA ARG A 24 -6.57 1.12 13.02
C ARG A 24 -5.13 1.01 12.54
N ARG A 25 -4.50 2.16 12.28
CA ARG A 25 -3.05 2.25 12.04
C ARG A 25 -2.29 2.26 13.38
N SER A 26 -1.07 1.75 13.37
CA SER A 26 -0.15 1.78 14.52
C SER A 26 0.85 2.94 14.47
N ALA A 27 1.12 3.51 13.29
CA ALA A 27 2.10 4.59 13.11
C ALA A 27 1.68 5.57 11.99
N ARG A 28 2.20 6.80 12.05
CA ARG A 28 2.11 7.80 10.97
C ARG A 28 3.37 7.76 10.11
N PHE A 29 3.28 8.16 8.86
CA PHE A 29 4.42 8.15 7.94
C PHE A 29 5.53 9.09 8.39
N ALA A 30 5.19 10.30 8.85
CA ALA A 30 6.17 11.25 9.35
C ALA A 30 7.01 10.69 10.51
N ASP A 31 6.35 10.03 11.47
CA ASP A 31 7.03 9.43 12.63
C ASP A 31 7.98 8.31 12.19
N LEU A 32 7.58 7.47 11.23
CA LEU A 32 8.43 6.38 10.71
C LEU A 32 9.65 6.92 9.96
N LEU A 33 9.48 7.98 9.18
CA LEU A 33 10.58 8.63 8.47
C LEU A 33 11.63 9.19 9.43
N GLU A 34 11.19 9.79 10.53
CA GLU A 34 12.08 10.33 11.57
C GLU A 34 12.76 9.21 12.36
N GLN A 35 12.00 8.25 12.89
CA GLN A 35 12.51 7.16 13.74
C GLN A 35 13.51 6.25 13.01
N HIS A 36 13.40 6.13 11.69
CA HIS A 36 14.25 5.27 10.87
C HIS A 36 15.15 6.06 9.90
N ALA A 37 15.42 7.33 10.20
CA ALA A 37 16.28 8.17 9.37
C ALA A 37 17.68 7.57 9.15
N GLY A 38 18.23 6.92 10.18
CA GLY A 38 19.56 6.29 10.17
C GLY A 38 19.62 4.82 9.77
N LEU A 39 18.53 4.22 9.26
CA LEU A 39 18.56 2.83 8.77
C LEU A 39 19.45 2.74 7.52
N GLU A 40 20.31 1.73 7.37
CA GLU A 40 21.19 1.62 6.20
C GLU A 40 20.46 1.01 4.98
N PRO A 41 20.91 1.23 3.74
CA PRO A 41 20.35 0.59 2.56
C PRO A 41 20.40 -0.95 2.61
N ASP A 42 19.35 -1.60 2.12
CA ASP A 42 19.15 -3.07 2.14
C ASP A 42 19.02 -3.67 3.55
N GLU A 43 18.67 -2.84 4.55
CA GLU A 43 18.47 -3.25 5.94
C GLU A 43 16.98 -3.26 6.34
N GLY A 44 16.62 -4.25 7.16
CA GLY A 44 15.32 -4.31 7.84
C GLY A 44 15.46 -3.85 9.29
N SER A 45 14.53 -3.02 9.76
CA SER A 45 14.57 -2.51 11.14
C SER A 45 14.09 -3.52 12.18
N GLY A 46 13.42 -4.60 11.78
CA GLY A 46 12.68 -5.50 12.68
C GLY A 46 11.37 -4.91 13.24
N THR A 47 11.11 -3.61 13.03
CA THR A 47 9.90 -2.95 13.51
C THR A 47 8.71 -3.29 12.61
N ARG A 48 7.69 -3.91 13.19
CA ARG A 48 6.42 -4.20 12.51
C ARG A 48 5.39 -3.10 12.71
N VAL A 49 4.74 -2.70 11.63
CA VAL A 49 3.81 -1.58 11.58
C VAL A 49 2.56 -1.92 10.78
N THR A 50 1.45 -1.31 11.18
CA THR A 50 0.22 -1.21 10.40
C THR A 50 0.07 0.25 9.97
N VAL A 51 0.10 0.51 8.68
CA VAL A 51 -0.03 1.87 8.14
C VAL A 51 -1.17 1.96 7.15
N ALA A 52 -1.70 3.16 6.92
CA ALA A 52 -2.68 3.40 5.87
C ALA A 52 -2.42 4.72 5.16
N GLY A 53 -2.58 4.72 3.85
CA GLY A 53 -2.40 5.90 3.04
C GLY A 53 -3.01 5.75 1.65
N ARG A 54 -3.18 6.88 0.98
CA ARG A 54 -3.74 6.93 -0.37
C ARG A 54 -2.68 6.54 -1.37
N VAL A 55 -2.97 5.59 -2.25
CA VAL A 55 -2.08 5.22 -3.35
C VAL A 55 -1.97 6.40 -4.31
N ILE A 56 -0.79 7.02 -4.41
CA ILE A 56 -0.52 8.12 -5.35
C ILE A 56 0.33 7.66 -6.54
N PHE A 57 1.04 6.54 -6.38
CA PHE A 57 1.82 5.90 -7.43
C PHE A 57 1.80 4.39 -7.23
N VAL A 58 1.77 3.63 -8.32
CA VAL A 58 1.87 2.16 -8.31
C VAL A 58 2.67 1.68 -9.51
N ARG A 59 3.55 0.70 -9.30
CA ARG A 59 4.32 0.01 -10.33
C ARG A 59 4.38 -1.47 -10.03
N ASN A 60 3.83 -2.28 -10.93
CA ASN A 60 3.78 -3.73 -10.80
C ASN A 60 4.81 -4.37 -11.72
N THR A 61 5.66 -5.27 -11.22
CA THR A 61 6.71 -5.92 -12.02
C THR A 61 6.93 -7.37 -11.58
N GLY A 62 6.50 -8.34 -12.39
CA GLY A 62 6.75 -9.76 -12.11
C GLY A 62 6.31 -10.17 -10.69
N LYS A 63 7.25 -10.55 -9.84
CA LYS A 63 7.02 -11.00 -8.44
C LYS A 63 7.06 -9.89 -7.38
N LEU A 64 7.12 -8.62 -7.79
CA LEU A 64 7.28 -7.49 -6.87
C LEU A 64 6.42 -6.30 -7.34
N CYS A 65 5.68 -5.69 -6.41
CA CYS A 65 4.94 -4.47 -6.65
C CYS A 65 5.44 -3.37 -5.71
N PHE A 66 5.48 -2.15 -6.23
CA PHE A 66 5.81 -0.96 -5.48
C PHE A 66 4.63 -0.01 -5.52
N ALA A 67 4.35 0.63 -4.40
CA ALA A 67 3.44 1.76 -4.37
C ALA A 67 3.94 2.84 -3.44
N ARG A 68 3.54 4.07 -3.73
CA ARG A 68 3.75 5.21 -2.86
C ARG A 68 2.43 5.60 -2.25
N LEU A 69 2.38 5.59 -0.92
CA LEU A 69 1.21 5.96 -0.15
C LEU A 69 1.41 7.37 0.39
N ARG A 70 0.32 8.15 0.42
CA ARG A 70 0.30 9.51 0.99
C ARG A 70 -0.74 9.62 2.10
N GLU A 71 -0.35 10.19 3.24
CA GLU A 71 -1.25 10.54 4.34
C GLU A 71 -1.92 11.91 4.13
N GLY A 72 -2.91 12.24 4.96
CA GLY A 72 -3.67 13.50 4.85
C GLY A 72 -2.84 14.75 5.11
N ASP A 73 -1.75 14.63 5.85
CA ASP A 73 -0.77 15.68 6.11
C ASP A 73 0.26 15.86 4.97
N GLY A 74 0.19 15.02 3.94
CA GLY A 74 1.09 15.04 2.79
C GLY A 74 2.35 14.19 2.95
N ALA A 75 2.59 13.57 4.11
CA ALA A 75 3.70 12.64 4.28
C ALA A 75 3.54 11.44 3.34
N GLU A 76 4.65 10.91 2.84
CA GLU A 76 4.68 9.81 1.87
C GLU A 76 5.59 8.68 2.33
N LEU A 77 5.17 7.45 2.04
CA LEU A 77 5.94 6.26 2.36
C LEU A 77 5.82 5.23 1.22
N GLN A 78 6.94 4.58 0.87
CA GLN A 78 6.92 3.49 -0.09
C GLN A 78 6.40 2.21 0.58
N VAL A 79 5.69 1.39 -0.19
CA VAL A 79 5.31 0.04 0.16
C VAL A 79 5.84 -0.92 -0.89
N MET A 80 6.41 -2.03 -0.43
CA MET A 80 6.89 -3.12 -1.26
C MET A 80 6.05 -4.36 -0.98
N LEU A 81 5.42 -4.92 -2.01
CA LEU A 81 4.69 -6.18 -1.94
C LEU A 81 5.41 -7.22 -2.80
N SER A 82 6.07 -8.19 -2.17
CA SER A 82 6.73 -9.29 -2.87
C SER A 82 5.88 -10.57 -2.83
N LEU A 83 6.07 -11.44 -3.82
CA LEU A 83 5.47 -12.78 -3.85
C LEU A 83 5.82 -13.57 -2.58
N ASP A 84 7.07 -13.47 -2.13
CA ASP A 84 7.59 -14.28 -1.02
C ASP A 84 7.00 -13.87 0.34
N ARG A 85 6.56 -12.60 0.48
CA ARG A 85 5.96 -12.08 1.73
C ARG A 85 4.44 -12.07 1.69
N ALA A 86 3.84 -11.49 0.64
CA ALA A 86 2.40 -11.34 0.51
C ALA A 86 1.69 -12.58 -0.07
N GLY A 87 2.46 -13.56 -0.56
CA GLY A 87 1.94 -14.75 -1.23
C GLY A 87 1.39 -14.46 -2.64
N GLU A 88 1.11 -15.54 -3.38
CA GLU A 88 0.59 -15.46 -4.76
C GLU A 88 -0.75 -14.75 -4.83
N ARG A 89 -1.69 -15.13 -3.96
CA ARG A 89 -3.01 -14.52 -3.91
C ARG A 89 -2.95 -13.05 -3.53
N GLY A 90 -2.21 -12.70 -2.47
CA GLY A 90 -2.09 -11.31 -2.04
C GLY A 90 -1.50 -10.39 -3.12
N LEU A 91 -0.49 -10.88 -3.84
CA LEU A 91 0.13 -10.15 -4.95
C LEU A 91 -0.78 -10.05 -6.18
N ALA A 92 -1.51 -11.13 -6.51
CA ALA A 92 -2.46 -11.14 -7.61
C ALA A 92 -3.64 -10.19 -7.35
N ASP A 93 -4.23 -10.25 -6.16
CA ASP A 93 -5.32 -9.38 -5.72
C ASP A 93 -4.87 -7.91 -5.74
N TRP A 94 -3.63 -7.63 -5.29
CA TRP A 94 -3.07 -6.27 -5.35
C TRP A 94 -3.09 -5.72 -6.77
N LYS A 95 -2.54 -6.48 -7.73
CA LYS A 95 -2.45 -6.08 -9.13
C LYS A 95 -3.81 -5.91 -9.79
N ALA A 96 -4.78 -6.74 -9.44
CA ALA A 96 -6.12 -6.71 -10.02
C ALA A 96 -6.96 -5.56 -9.45
N LEU A 97 -6.89 -5.34 -8.12
CA LEU A 97 -7.88 -4.55 -7.41
C LEU A 97 -7.41 -3.14 -7.04
N VAL A 98 -6.11 -2.92 -6.82
CA VAL A 98 -5.60 -1.62 -6.37
C VAL A 98 -5.41 -0.66 -7.54
N ASP A 99 -5.91 0.56 -7.39
CA ASP A 99 -5.72 1.66 -8.32
C ASP A 99 -5.20 2.92 -7.60
N ILE A 100 -4.56 3.80 -8.35
CA ILE A 100 -4.21 5.15 -7.87
C ILE A 100 -5.48 5.84 -7.33
N GLY A 101 -5.38 6.44 -6.16
CA GLY A 101 -6.47 7.10 -5.44
C GLY A 101 -7.11 6.26 -4.35
N ASP A 102 -6.94 4.93 -4.36
CA ASP A 102 -7.47 4.06 -3.30
C ASP A 102 -6.79 4.34 -1.97
N LEU A 103 -7.55 4.23 -0.87
CA LEU A 103 -6.99 4.20 0.47
C LEU A 103 -6.73 2.73 0.83
N VAL A 104 -5.48 2.39 1.09
CA VAL A 104 -5.07 1.02 1.43
C VAL A 104 -4.39 1.00 2.79
N GLY A 105 -4.55 -0.12 3.48
CA GLY A 105 -3.88 -0.46 4.72
C GLY A 105 -2.86 -1.56 4.48
N VAL A 106 -1.70 -1.45 5.11
CA VAL A 106 -0.58 -2.35 4.92
C VAL A 106 -0.02 -2.73 6.28
N ASP A 107 0.18 -4.03 6.48
CA ASP A 107 0.82 -4.60 7.65
C ASP A 107 2.15 -5.22 7.21
N GLY A 108 3.25 -4.83 7.84
CA GLY A 108 4.57 -5.29 7.41
C GLY A 108 5.71 -4.75 8.25
N GLU A 109 6.92 -4.94 7.76
CA GLU A 109 8.17 -4.52 8.42
C GLU A 109 8.69 -3.23 7.79
N VAL A 110 9.18 -2.29 8.62
CA VAL A 110 9.90 -1.11 8.13
C VAL A 110 11.30 -1.53 7.67
N VAL A 111 11.61 -1.24 6.41
CA VAL A 111 12.87 -1.58 5.76
C VAL A 111 13.39 -0.38 4.98
N ARG A 112 14.68 -0.36 4.66
CA ARG A 112 15.21 0.56 3.65
C ARG A 112 15.63 -0.22 2.42
N SER A 113 15.02 0.13 1.29
CA SER A 113 15.32 -0.54 0.03
C SER A 113 16.78 -0.35 -0.38
N ARG A 114 17.27 -1.19 -1.30
CA ARG A 114 18.61 -1.05 -1.91
C ARG A 114 18.90 0.33 -2.52
N ARG A 115 17.86 1.08 -2.87
CA ARG A 115 17.97 2.44 -3.43
C ARG A 115 17.95 3.53 -2.35
N GLY A 116 17.96 3.16 -1.07
CA GLY A 116 17.92 4.09 0.06
C GLY A 116 16.52 4.61 0.43
N GLU A 117 15.46 4.20 -0.26
CA GLU A 117 14.09 4.65 0.05
C GLU A 117 13.51 3.83 1.21
N LEU A 118 13.09 4.52 2.28
CA LEU A 118 12.40 3.91 3.42
C LEU A 118 11.04 3.36 2.95
N SER A 119 10.76 2.12 3.30
CA SER A 119 9.62 1.36 2.79
C SER A 119 8.99 0.49 3.88
N VAL A 120 7.72 0.11 3.71
CA VAL A 120 7.13 -1.02 4.42
C VAL A 120 7.17 -2.25 3.49
N SER A 121 7.89 -3.28 3.89
CA SER A 121 7.84 -4.61 3.26
C SER A 121 6.58 -5.31 3.75
N ALA A 122 5.56 -5.38 2.90
CA ALA A 122 4.22 -5.83 3.26
C ALA A 122 4.17 -7.35 3.42
N ASP A 123 3.69 -7.78 4.59
CA ASP A 123 3.28 -9.16 4.83
C ASP A 123 1.81 -9.34 4.41
N THR A 124 0.94 -8.36 4.72
CA THR A 124 -0.46 -8.35 4.26
C THR A 124 -0.92 -6.93 3.90
N TRP A 125 -2.02 -6.84 3.16
CA TRP A 125 -2.64 -5.57 2.81
C TRP A 125 -4.16 -5.73 2.74
N ARG A 126 -4.87 -4.61 2.82
CA ARG A 126 -6.33 -4.53 2.68
C ARG A 126 -6.77 -3.20 2.11
N THR A 127 -7.88 -3.19 1.37
CA THR A 127 -8.54 -1.94 0.99
C THR A 127 -9.22 -1.32 2.20
N VAL A 128 -8.99 -0.04 2.43
CA VAL A 128 -9.70 0.74 3.47
C VAL A 128 -10.81 1.58 2.84
N ALA A 129 -10.57 2.15 1.66
CA ALA A 129 -11.62 2.77 0.87
C ALA A 129 -11.29 2.73 -0.63
N LYS A 130 -12.14 2.07 -1.41
CA LYS A 130 -12.04 2.05 -2.88
C LYS A 130 -12.41 3.40 -3.49
N ALA A 131 -11.50 3.99 -4.27
CA ALA A 131 -11.75 5.22 -5.01
C ALA A 131 -12.45 4.91 -6.34
N ILE A 132 -13.67 5.44 -6.50
CA ILE A 132 -14.46 5.29 -7.74
C ILE A 132 -14.05 6.32 -8.80
N ARG A 133 -13.71 7.54 -8.35
CA ARG A 133 -13.20 8.62 -9.20
C ARG A 133 -11.67 8.63 -9.13
N PRO A 134 -10.96 8.78 -10.27
CA PRO A 134 -9.52 8.97 -10.25
C PRO A 134 -9.16 10.32 -9.62
N LEU A 135 -7.92 10.45 -9.17
CA LEU A 135 -7.38 11.74 -8.72
C LEU A 135 -7.24 12.72 -9.91
N PRO A 136 -7.38 14.03 -9.70
CA PRO A 136 -7.11 15.03 -10.73
C PRO A 136 -5.66 14.89 -11.26
N GLY A 137 -5.47 15.01 -12.58
CA GLY A 137 -4.14 14.93 -13.19
C GLY A 137 -3.58 13.51 -13.38
N ALA A 138 -4.23 12.48 -12.84
CA ALA A 138 -3.96 11.09 -13.21
C ALA A 138 -4.62 10.79 -14.58
N HIS A 139 -4.17 11.48 -15.63
CA HIS A 139 -4.62 11.20 -16.99
C HIS A 139 -4.03 9.86 -17.46
N HIS A 140 -4.89 8.85 -17.57
CA HIS A 140 -4.71 7.64 -18.35
C HIS A 140 -6.09 7.20 -18.85
#